data_AF-A0A5N1JFD1-F1
#
_entry.id   AF-A0A5N1JFD1-F1
#
_cell.length_a   1.000
_cell.length_b   1.000
_cell.length_c   1.000
_cell.angle_alpha   90.00
_cell.angle_beta   90.00
_cell.angle_gamma   90.00
#
_symmetry.space_group_name_H-M   'P 1'
#
loop_
_entity.id
_entity.type
_entity.pdbx_description
1 polymer ?
#
loop_
_entity_poly.entity_id
_entity_poly.type
_entity_poly.pdbx_seq_one_letter_code
_entity_poly.pdbx_strand_id
1 'polypeptide(L)'
;MIARFVVRAKSVTFINNIHMKRHKRYAFWLLAMPLASCFQLVDHRPDTEGPARKFRIPAANVSTPAAVDGVNVKGNVVDGSLSTRWSGEGNPQYITLNLGQPGKIDYIQMGFHTSGSATRTSSFDVAVSGDSLNWTTVLANQRSAPGNTDLQKFDFPDIEGKYLRITGYGNNQSAWNSYTEIEAWGWGPTVEIPADTSTGEPPYQAGTLDVIGDWETGDASQWDGISAGSVADQFAAVTSPVRQGTFAARFTVRPGDKVRKANGTYTSGERAEATLWNYQRETLNDEYYYGWSTLFPEDWTEPKQWGIFMQWHAHTPISPPVAFSARANSVRVEVSTGSIVNAYPTEFEKSYPILTDLHKGQWNDFIVRIKFRPDATGILEVWHKLKSESTFKKVLSLTNIPTLQWTSNLAQLETNYQIPFKKDGVDGYTTGCYVQHGLYRQDTPTVENGGNINVLYQDNWCRGTSFSAVKARFN
;
A
#
# COMPACT_ATOMS: atom_id res chain seq x y z
N MET A 1 15.12 -66.58 -10.18
CA MET A 1 16.51 -66.64 -9.67
C MET A 1 17.07 -65.23 -9.63
N ILE A 2 17.20 -64.64 -8.42
CA ILE A 2 18.35 -63.90 -7.84
C ILE A 2 19.33 -63.28 -8.88
N ALA A 3 19.77 -62.00 -8.88
CA ALA A 3 19.94 -60.96 -7.86
C ALA A 3 19.95 -59.53 -8.44
N ARG A 4 19.73 -58.55 -7.56
CA ARG A 4 20.10 -57.12 -7.68
C ARG A 4 21.53 -56.89 -7.15
N PHE A 5 22.26 -55.90 -7.67
CA PHE A 5 23.21 -54.97 -6.99
C PHE A 5 23.45 -53.79 -7.97
N VAL A 6 23.15 -52.49 -7.72
CA VAL A 6 23.52 -51.47 -6.70
C VAL A 6 24.83 -50.70 -7.02
N VAL A 7 24.65 -49.46 -7.53
CA VAL A 7 25.18 -48.13 -7.07
C VAL A 7 26.63 -47.62 -7.38
N ARG A 8 26.63 -46.41 -7.99
CA ARG A 8 27.49 -45.18 -7.92
C ARG A 8 29.00 -45.16 -8.25
N ALA A 9 29.30 -44.31 -9.25
CA ALA A 9 30.16 -43.11 -9.30
C ALA A 9 31.59 -43.11 -8.68
N LYS A 10 32.59 -42.77 -9.52
CA LYS A 10 33.43 -41.54 -9.44
C LYS A 10 34.41 -41.45 -10.63
N SER A 11 34.82 -40.22 -10.90
CA SER A 11 35.50 -39.66 -12.07
C SER A 11 37.04 -39.69 -12.00
N VAL A 12 37.66 -39.27 -13.12
CA VAL A 12 39.05 -38.74 -13.31
C VAL A 12 40.14 -39.81 -13.56
N THR A 13 41.11 -39.78 -14.50
CA THR A 13 41.52 -38.92 -15.64
C THR A 13 42.75 -39.57 -16.32
N PHE A 14 42.81 -39.53 -17.66
CA PHE A 14 43.98 -39.38 -18.57
C PHE A 14 44.92 -40.52 -19.06
N ILE A 15 45.18 -40.37 -20.38
CA ILE A 15 46.39 -40.60 -21.21
C ILE A 15 46.70 -42.02 -21.72
N ASN A 16 46.64 -42.18 -23.05
CA ASN A 16 47.78 -42.48 -23.94
C ASN A 16 47.29 -42.49 -25.41
N ASN A 17 47.77 -41.59 -26.27
CA ASN A 17 48.98 -41.66 -27.11
C ASN A 17 48.85 -42.52 -28.39
N ILE A 18 49.24 -41.90 -29.52
CA ILE A 18 50.03 -42.40 -30.69
C ILE A 18 49.60 -41.56 -31.92
N HIS A 19 50.40 -40.68 -32.53
CA HIS A 19 51.69 -40.76 -33.28
C HIS A 19 51.65 -41.30 -34.73
N MET A 20 52.01 -40.41 -35.67
CA MET A 20 52.65 -40.58 -37.00
C MET A 20 51.82 -41.23 -38.14
N LYS A 21 51.81 -40.75 -39.40
CA LYS A 21 52.90 -40.13 -40.20
C LYS A 21 52.33 -39.56 -41.54
N ARG A 22 52.74 -38.36 -41.98
CA ARG A 22 53.29 -37.99 -43.32
C ARG A 22 53.02 -36.54 -43.79
N HIS A 23 54.15 -35.83 -43.91
CA HIS A 23 54.58 -34.76 -44.82
C HIS A 23 53.64 -33.84 -45.63
N LYS A 24 53.85 -32.53 -45.35
CA LYS A 24 54.22 -31.41 -46.25
C LYS A 24 53.18 -30.95 -47.29
N ARG A 25 52.90 -29.68 -47.52
CA ARG A 25 53.30 -28.39 -46.92
C ARG A 25 52.34 -27.34 -47.53
N TYR A 26 51.83 -26.47 -46.67
CA TYR A 26 51.32 -25.11 -46.89
C TYR A 26 50.10 -24.83 -47.79
N ALA A 27 49.16 -24.18 -47.11
CA ALA A 27 48.26 -23.12 -47.54
C ALA A 27 46.91 -23.53 -48.14
N PHE A 28 45.90 -22.79 -47.66
CA PHE A 28 44.47 -22.86 -47.92
C PHE A 28 43.74 -24.04 -47.29
N TRP A 29 42.95 -23.76 -46.24
CA TRP A 29 41.56 -24.25 -46.13
C TRP A 29 40.76 -23.34 -45.19
N LEU A 30 39.58 -22.95 -45.68
CA LEU A 30 38.52 -22.25 -44.95
C LEU A 30 37.97 -23.13 -43.81
N LEU A 31 37.66 -22.53 -42.66
CA LEU A 31 36.29 -22.29 -42.17
C LEU A 31 36.35 -21.85 -40.69
N ALA A 32 35.98 -20.59 -40.42
CA ALA A 32 35.32 -20.11 -39.20
C ALA A 32 35.42 -18.58 -39.23
N MET A 33 34.31 -17.90 -39.50
CA MET A 33 34.23 -16.45 -39.34
C MET A 33 34.10 -16.11 -37.85
N PRO A 34 35.00 -15.32 -37.27
CA PRO A 34 34.61 -14.24 -36.40
C PRO A 34 34.68 -12.96 -37.24
N LEU A 35 33.52 -12.44 -37.62
CA LEU A 35 33.43 -11.06 -38.08
C LEU A 35 33.77 -10.18 -36.87
N ALA A 36 35.04 -9.81 -36.79
CA ALA A 36 35.51 -8.65 -36.04
C ALA A 36 34.92 -7.42 -36.74
N SER A 37 33.71 -7.05 -36.34
CA SER A 37 33.24 -5.68 -36.55
C SER A 37 33.84 -4.82 -35.46
N CYS A 38 34.71 -3.93 -35.91
CA CYS A 38 35.15 -2.72 -35.25
C CYS A 38 33.93 -1.99 -34.67
N PHE A 39 33.60 -2.23 -33.41
CA PHE A 39 32.88 -1.25 -32.62
C PHE A 39 33.94 -0.29 -32.12
N GLN A 40 33.99 0.88 -32.76
CA GLN A 40 34.58 2.05 -32.14
C GLN A 40 34.00 2.14 -30.73
N LEU A 41 34.89 2.24 -29.74
CA LEU A 41 34.54 2.74 -28.41
C LEU A 41 33.79 4.06 -28.64
N VAL A 42 32.46 3.97 -28.56
CA VAL A 42 31.67 5.14 -28.23
C VAL A 42 32.10 5.45 -26.82
N ASP A 43 32.95 6.47 -26.71
CA ASP A 43 33.25 7.19 -25.51
C ASP A 43 31.90 7.45 -24.81
N HIS A 44 31.58 6.61 -23.81
CA HIS A 44 30.35 6.73 -23.06
C HIS A 44 30.54 7.97 -22.19
N ARG A 45 30.19 9.12 -22.75
CA ARG A 45 30.02 10.35 -21.99
C ARG A 45 29.15 10.02 -20.79
N PRO A 46 29.57 10.36 -19.56
CA PRO A 46 28.65 10.27 -18.44
C PRO A 46 27.57 11.36 -18.62
N ASP A 47 26.45 11.17 -17.93
CA ASP A 47 25.46 12.20 -17.59
C ASP A 47 24.29 12.41 -18.57
N THR A 48 23.24 11.61 -18.38
CA THR A 48 21.85 12.08 -18.53
C THR A 48 21.00 11.79 -17.29
N GLU A 49 21.60 11.71 -16.11
CA GLU A 49 20.83 11.84 -14.87
C GLU A 49 20.59 13.34 -14.65
N GLY A 50 19.34 13.77 -14.40
CA GLY A 50 19.02 15.17 -14.07
C GLY A 50 19.71 15.62 -12.76
N PRO A 51 19.46 16.82 -12.22
CA PRO A 51 20.04 17.17 -10.93
C PRO A 51 19.51 16.26 -9.81
N ALA A 52 20.38 15.85 -8.88
CA ALA A 52 20.00 15.10 -7.68
C ALA A 52 18.93 15.85 -6.88
N ARG A 53 17.98 15.12 -6.28
CA ARG A 53 16.85 15.67 -5.53
C ARG A 53 16.87 15.18 -4.07
N LYS A 54 16.40 16.01 -3.13
CA LYS A 54 16.24 15.63 -1.71
C LYS A 54 15.24 14.48 -1.59
N PHE A 55 15.64 13.38 -0.98
CA PHE A 55 14.72 12.33 -0.55
C PHE A 55 13.81 12.86 0.57
N ARG A 56 12.49 12.67 0.44
CA ARG A 56 11.53 12.98 1.51
C ARG A 56 11.46 11.81 2.48
N ILE A 57 11.88 12.03 3.72
CA ILE A 57 11.99 10.99 4.75
C ILE A 57 11.04 11.36 5.90
N PRO A 58 9.90 10.66 6.08
CA PRO A 58 9.01 10.92 7.20
C PRO A 58 9.69 10.64 8.55
N ALA A 59 9.34 11.38 9.60
CA ALA A 59 9.85 11.14 10.96
C ALA A 59 9.65 9.69 11.45
N ALA A 60 8.56 9.02 11.02
CA ALA A 60 8.29 7.62 11.31
C ALA A 60 9.33 6.64 10.71
N ASN A 61 10.00 7.05 9.63
CA ASN A 61 11.05 6.28 8.96
C ASN A 61 12.43 6.46 9.59
N VAL A 62 12.53 7.25 10.66
CA VAL A 62 13.76 7.45 11.41
C VAL A 62 13.75 6.52 12.62
N SER A 63 14.88 5.84 12.87
CA SER A 63 15.05 4.92 14.00
C SER A 63 16.41 5.10 14.66
N THR A 64 16.47 4.86 15.96
CA THR A 64 17.70 4.94 16.76
C THR A 64 17.52 4.09 18.01
N PRO A 65 18.57 3.44 18.54
CA PRO A 65 18.52 2.79 19.84
C PRO A 65 18.77 3.77 21.00
N ALA A 66 19.06 5.05 20.74
CA ALA A 66 19.23 6.05 21.79
C ALA A 66 17.93 6.22 22.58
N ALA A 67 18.04 6.36 23.90
CA ALA A 67 16.94 6.80 24.73
C ALA A 67 16.47 8.21 24.33
N VAL A 68 15.19 8.51 24.56
CA VAL A 68 14.63 9.83 24.26
C VAL A 68 15.20 10.87 25.24
N ASP A 69 15.82 11.92 24.71
CA ASP A 69 16.32 13.08 25.46
C ASP A 69 15.29 14.23 25.44
N GLY A 70 14.28 14.16 26.31
CA GLY A 70 13.25 15.19 26.43
C GLY A 70 12.55 15.48 25.11
N VAL A 71 12.64 16.73 24.63
CA VAL A 71 12.07 17.18 23.35
C VAL A 71 12.96 16.87 22.14
N ASN A 72 14.19 16.38 22.35
CA ASN A 72 15.18 16.14 21.30
C ASN A 72 15.01 14.75 20.65
N VAL A 73 13.82 14.51 20.10
CA VAL A 73 13.40 13.21 19.55
C VAL A 73 13.95 12.96 18.15
N LYS A 74 14.00 11.68 17.75
CA LYS A 74 14.50 11.23 16.44
C LYS A 74 13.80 11.87 15.23
N GLY A 75 12.54 12.31 15.37
CA GLY A 75 11.80 12.94 14.27
C GLY A 75 12.35 14.31 13.88
N ASN A 76 13.07 14.97 14.79
CA ASN A 76 13.56 16.33 14.60
C ASN A 76 14.66 16.44 13.54
N VAL A 77 15.30 15.33 13.11
CA VAL A 77 16.33 15.39 12.06
C VAL A 77 15.76 15.45 10.64
N VAL A 78 14.44 15.40 10.48
CA VAL A 78 13.78 15.41 9.15
C VAL A 78 12.54 16.31 9.17
N ASP A 79 12.47 17.25 10.11
CA ASP A 79 11.34 18.17 10.27
C ASP A 79 11.52 19.47 9.47
N GLY A 80 12.68 19.66 8.83
CA GLY A 80 12.99 20.83 8.03
C GLY A 80 13.40 22.06 8.85
N SER A 81 13.68 21.89 10.15
CA SER A 81 14.03 22.97 11.07
C SER A 81 15.42 22.79 11.67
N LEU A 82 16.32 23.74 11.40
CA LEU A 82 17.63 23.79 12.05
C LEU A 82 17.57 24.21 13.53
N SER A 83 16.39 24.55 14.05
CA SER A 83 16.18 25.01 15.43
C SER A 83 15.82 23.89 16.41
N THR A 84 15.39 22.75 15.88
CA THR A 84 15.08 21.50 16.59
C THR A 84 16.22 20.51 16.37
N ARG A 85 16.31 19.47 17.20
CA ARG A 85 17.38 18.45 17.06
C ARG A 85 16.98 17.10 17.61
N TRP A 86 17.61 16.05 17.12
CA TRP A 86 17.75 14.81 17.87
C TRP A 86 18.99 14.89 18.76
N SER A 87 18.98 14.21 19.91
CA SER A 87 20.18 14.02 20.72
C SER A 87 20.24 12.60 21.30
N GLY A 88 21.42 11.98 21.19
CA GLY A 88 21.70 10.65 21.74
C GLY A 88 23.14 10.57 22.25
N GLU A 89 23.30 10.22 23.52
CA GLU A 89 24.60 10.03 24.14
C GLU A 89 25.19 8.66 23.79
N GLY A 90 26.44 8.64 23.34
CA GLY A 90 27.19 7.42 23.09
C GLY A 90 28.30 7.61 22.07
N ASN A 91 29.34 6.79 22.18
CA ASN A 91 30.48 6.76 21.28
C ASN A 91 30.88 5.28 21.07
N PRO A 92 30.24 4.55 20.14
CA PRO A 92 29.30 5.04 19.13
C PRO A 92 27.82 5.12 19.59
N GLN A 93 27.04 5.94 18.91
CA GLN A 93 25.57 5.95 18.91
C GLN A 93 25.08 6.27 17.50
N TYR A 94 23.96 5.71 17.04
CA TYR A 94 23.53 5.88 15.65
C TYR A 94 22.06 6.29 15.48
N ILE A 95 21.77 6.87 14.31
CA ILE A 95 20.43 7.12 13.78
C ILE A 95 20.35 6.59 12.36
N THR A 96 19.23 5.95 12.00
CA THR A 96 19.00 5.32 10.69
C THR A 96 17.76 5.93 10.05
N LEU A 97 17.91 6.39 8.81
CA LEU A 97 16.85 6.93 7.96
C LEU A 97 16.49 5.86 6.91
N ASN A 98 15.21 5.52 6.82
CA ASN A 98 14.67 4.66 5.76
C ASN A 98 14.04 5.55 4.68
N LEU A 99 14.60 5.51 3.46
CA LEU A 99 14.14 6.30 2.31
C LEU A 99 12.75 5.89 1.82
N GLY A 100 12.20 4.78 2.31
CA GLY A 100 10.89 4.25 1.94
C GLY A 100 10.94 3.36 0.70
N GLN A 101 11.76 3.72 -0.29
CA GLN A 101 12.03 2.96 -1.51
C GLN A 101 13.55 2.92 -1.79
N PRO A 102 14.06 1.93 -2.54
CA PRO A 102 15.42 1.95 -3.05
C PRO A 102 15.66 3.12 -4.00
N GLY A 103 16.86 3.71 -3.97
CA GLY A 103 17.33 4.67 -4.96
C GLY A 103 18.83 4.90 -4.86
N LYS A 104 19.39 5.55 -5.88
CA LYS A 104 20.78 5.97 -5.95
C LYS A 104 20.97 7.21 -5.10
N ILE A 105 21.82 7.12 -4.08
CA ILE A 105 22.14 8.22 -3.17
C ILE A 105 23.45 8.84 -3.64
N ASP A 106 23.43 10.16 -3.86
CA ASP A 106 24.55 11.01 -4.30
C ASP A 106 25.30 11.53 -3.07
N TYR A 107 24.66 12.38 -2.27
CA TYR A 107 25.26 12.96 -1.06
C TYR A 107 24.27 13.10 0.10
N ILE A 108 24.79 13.49 1.27
CA ILE A 108 23.96 13.93 2.40
C ILE A 108 24.26 15.38 2.77
N GLN A 109 23.29 16.05 3.38
CA GLN A 109 23.52 17.31 4.09
C GLN A 109 23.12 17.15 5.55
N MET A 110 23.92 17.67 6.47
CA MET A 110 23.67 17.54 7.90
C MET A 110 23.88 18.85 8.64
N GLY A 111 22.95 19.17 9.53
CA GLY A 111 23.07 20.23 10.52
C GLY A 111 23.48 19.67 11.88
N PHE A 112 24.32 20.40 12.61
CA PHE A 112 24.86 19.98 13.89
C PHE A 112 24.55 21.01 14.98
N HIS A 113 24.08 20.55 16.13
CA HIS A 113 23.83 21.42 17.27
C HIS A 113 25.14 21.77 17.99
N THR A 114 25.46 23.06 18.08
CA THR A 114 26.72 23.56 18.66
C THR A 114 26.64 23.82 20.17
N SER A 115 25.44 23.84 20.76
CA SER A 115 25.22 24.25 22.16
C SER A 115 25.82 25.62 22.50
N GLY A 116 25.83 26.54 21.53
CA GLY A 116 26.40 27.89 21.70
C GLY A 116 27.94 27.94 21.66
N SER A 117 28.62 26.82 21.41
CA SER A 117 30.08 26.75 21.32
C SER A 117 30.56 26.77 19.87
N ALA A 118 31.23 27.84 19.47
CA ALA A 118 31.79 27.99 18.12
C ALA A 118 32.95 27.01 17.82
N THR A 119 33.50 26.33 18.82
CA THR A 119 34.58 25.35 18.64
C THR A 119 34.09 23.89 18.70
N ARG A 120 32.79 23.67 18.93
CA ARG A 120 32.23 22.32 19.00
C ARG A 120 32.24 21.67 17.63
N THR A 121 32.77 20.44 17.56
CA THR A 121 32.80 19.61 16.35
C THR A 121 32.29 18.21 16.69
N SER A 122 31.41 17.65 15.85
CA SER A 122 30.88 16.28 15.98
C SER A 122 31.60 15.35 15.02
N SER A 123 31.85 14.10 15.44
CA SER A 123 32.54 13.08 14.63
C SER A 123 31.57 11.95 14.24
N PHE A 124 31.59 11.48 12.99
CA PHE A 124 30.64 10.47 12.52
C PHE A 124 31.10 9.69 11.28
N ASP A 125 30.44 8.55 11.05
CA ASP A 125 30.48 7.74 9.83
C ASP A 125 29.10 7.71 9.15
N VAL A 126 29.08 7.44 7.86
CA VAL A 126 27.88 7.25 7.05
C VAL A 126 27.93 5.88 6.37
N ALA A 127 26.86 5.09 6.51
CA ALA A 127 26.71 3.81 5.84
C ALA A 127 25.36 3.70 5.12
N VAL A 128 25.36 2.98 4.01
CA VAL A 128 24.17 2.73 3.17
C VAL A 128 23.87 1.23 3.15
N SER A 129 22.58 0.88 3.11
CA SER A 129 22.11 -0.50 3.01
C SER A 129 20.85 -0.60 2.15
N GLY A 130 20.69 -1.71 1.43
CA GLY A 130 19.45 -2.05 0.74
C GLY A 130 18.42 -2.78 1.61
N ASP A 131 18.88 -3.47 2.67
CA ASP A 131 18.08 -4.44 3.44
C ASP A 131 18.07 -4.19 4.96
N SER A 132 18.77 -3.15 5.42
CA SER A 132 19.01 -2.79 6.83
C SER A 132 19.88 -3.77 7.64
N LEU A 133 20.36 -4.84 7.02
CA LEU A 133 21.17 -5.90 7.63
C LEU A 133 22.64 -5.77 7.20
N ASN A 134 22.87 -5.59 5.90
CA ASN A 134 24.18 -5.49 5.28
C ASN A 134 24.49 -4.02 4.96
N TRP A 135 25.57 -3.49 5.54
CA TRP A 135 25.90 -2.07 5.48
C TRP A 135 27.23 -1.84 4.76
N THR A 136 27.24 -0.88 3.84
CA THR A 136 28.44 -0.38 3.18
C THR A 136 28.75 1.01 3.72
N THR A 137 29.90 1.18 4.39
CA THR A 137 30.35 2.50 4.83
C THR A 137 30.79 3.33 3.63
N VAL A 138 30.13 4.46 3.40
CA VAL A 138 30.38 5.38 2.27
C VAL A 138 31.21 6.59 2.69
N LEU A 139 31.16 6.95 3.98
CA LEU A 139 32.05 7.95 4.59
C LEU A 139 32.49 7.45 5.96
N ALA A 140 33.79 7.60 6.25
CA ALA A 140 34.38 7.26 7.54
C ALA A 140 35.12 8.46 8.14
N ASN A 141 35.16 8.52 9.47
CA ASN A 141 35.88 9.51 10.27
C ASN A 141 35.61 10.97 9.88
N GLN A 142 34.36 11.29 9.53
CA GLN A 142 33.98 12.65 9.19
C GLN A 142 33.87 13.54 10.42
N ARG A 143 34.02 14.84 10.21
CA ARG A 143 33.92 15.85 11.27
C ARG A 143 33.14 17.06 10.77
N SER A 144 32.22 17.55 11.60
CA SER A 144 31.52 18.80 11.31
C SER A 144 32.46 20.01 11.39
N ALA A 145 32.24 21.02 10.56
CA ALA A 145 32.91 22.30 10.66
C ALA A 145 32.56 23.00 11.98
N PRO A 146 33.54 23.56 12.72
CA PRO A 146 33.28 24.29 13.96
C PRO A 146 32.51 25.59 13.68
N GLY A 147 31.53 25.90 14.52
CA GLY A 147 30.79 27.17 14.47
C GLY A 147 29.80 27.30 13.31
N ASN A 148 29.66 26.28 12.46
CA ASN A 148 28.69 26.24 11.37
C ASN A 148 27.39 25.56 11.84
N THR A 149 26.31 26.32 11.91
CA THR A 149 24.95 25.85 12.26
C THR A 149 24.06 25.56 11.05
N ASP A 150 24.55 25.82 9.84
CA ASP A 150 23.85 25.51 8.59
C ASP A 150 24.05 24.04 8.19
N LEU A 151 23.33 23.62 7.15
CA LEU A 151 23.51 22.31 6.53
C LEU A 151 24.88 22.19 5.87
N GLN A 152 25.64 21.18 6.27
CA GLN A 152 26.95 20.86 5.71
C GLN A 152 26.82 19.68 4.74
N LYS A 153 27.29 19.84 3.50
CA LYS A 153 27.27 18.77 2.48
C LYS A 153 28.42 17.80 2.71
N PHE A 154 28.12 16.50 2.73
CA PHE A 154 29.08 15.40 2.74
C PHE A 154 28.81 14.49 1.55
N ASP A 155 29.74 14.47 0.62
CA ASP A 155 29.63 13.82 -0.69
C ASP A 155 30.38 12.48 -0.70
N PHE A 156 29.89 11.49 -1.45
CA PHE A 156 30.49 10.17 -1.56
C PHE A 156 30.17 9.55 -2.92
N PRO A 157 30.89 8.48 -3.36
CA PRO A 157 30.55 7.81 -4.61
C PRO A 157 29.10 7.33 -4.60
N ASP A 158 28.33 7.71 -5.62
CA ASP A 158 26.92 7.39 -5.69
C ASP A 158 26.66 5.90 -5.51
N ILE A 159 25.65 5.56 -4.72
CA ILE A 159 25.36 4.16 -4.38
C ILE A 159 23.87 3.89 -4.27
N GLU A 160 23.44 2.73 -4.76
CA GLU A 160 22.07 2.25 -4.57
C GLU A 160 21.82 1.84 -3.11
N GLY A 161 20.71 2.31 -2.54
CA GLY A 161 20.34 2.01 -1.17
C GLY A 161 18.92 2.39 -0.80
N LYS A 162 18.43 1.84 0.30
CA LYS A 162 17.13 2.18 0.90
C LYS A 162 17.27 2.75 2.31
N TYR A 163 18.36 2.43 3.00
CA TYR A 163 18.63 2.85 4.36
C TYR A 163 19.95 3.60 4.43
N LEU A 164 19.96 4.70 5.16
CA LEU A 164 21.14 5.50 5.49
C LEU A 164 21.33 5.45 7.01
N ARG A 165 22.54 5.18 7.49
CA ARG A 165 22.89 5.21 8.91
C ARG A 165 24.00 6.21 9.15
N ILE A 166 23.76 7.10 10.10
CA ILE A 166 24.78 7.99 10.67
C ILE A 166 25.20 7.41 12.01
N THR A 167 26.46 7.00 12.12
CA THR A 167 27.06 6.53 13.38
C THR A 167 27.92 7.65 13.94
N GLY A 168 27.48 8.26 15.03
CA GLY A 168 28.20 9.33 15.71
C GLY A 168 29.14 8.81 16.81
N TYR A 169 30.25 9.51 16.99
CA TYR A 169 31.31 9.23 17.97
C TYR A 169 31.43 10.38 19.00
N GLY A 170 30.31 11.02 19.31
CA GLY A 170 30.24 12.19 20.16
C GLY A 170 30.81 13.45 19.49
N ASN A 171 31.25 14.37 20.32
CA ASN A 171 31.85 15.64 19.92
C ASN A 171 33.13 15.90 20.73
N ASN A 172 33.88 16.94 20.40
CA ASN A 172 35.14 17.28 21.09
C ASN A 172 34.98 17.73 22.56
N GLN A 173 33.76 17.77 23.10
CA GLN A 173 33.47 18.18 24.49
C GLN A 173 32.73 17.09 25.28
N SER A 174 32.04 16.14 24.63
CA SER A 174 31.27 15.07 25.29
C SER A 174 30.92 13.92 24.35
N ALA A 175 30.33 12.85 24.89
CA ALA A 175 29.83 11.71 24.11
C ALA A 175 28.47 11.98 23.41
N TRP A 176 27.93 13.19 23.47
CA TRP A 176 26.63 13.51 22.87
C TRP A 176 26.70 13.72 21.36
N ASN A 177 25.80 13.06 20.63
CA ASN A 177 25.55 13.25 19.20
C ASN A 177 24.27 14.05 19.05
N SER A 178 24.34 15.22 18.42
CA SER A 178 23.22 16.15 18.36
C SER A 178 23.10 16.74 16.95
N TYR A 179 22.10 16.26 16.20
CA TYR A 179 21.90 16.62 14.79
C TYR A 179 20.59 17.39 14.65
N THR A 180 20.63 18.52 13.96
CA THR A 180 19.47 19.40 13.77
C THR A 180 18.64 18.99 12.56
N GLU A 181 19.28 18.62 11.46
CA GLU A 181 18.61 18.13 10.24
C GLU A 181 19.56 17.16 9.50
N ILE A 182 19.01 16.16 8.82
CA ILE A 182 19.73 15.20 7.97
C ILE A 182 18.93 15.06 6.67
N GLU A 183 19.56 15.40 5.56
CA GLU A 183 19.01 15.27 4.22
C GLU A 183 19.82 14.25 3.43
N ALA A 184 19.15 13.37 2.68
CA ALA A 184 19.78 12.56 1.64
C ALA A 184 19.37 13.11 0.28
N TRP A 185 20.29 13.13 -0.68
CA TRP A 185 20.08 13.63 -2.03
C TRP A 185 20.51 12.57 -3.05
N GLY A 186 19.80 12.47 -4.17
CA GLY A 186 20.16 11.55 -5.25
C GLY A 186 19.03 11.31 -6.25
N TRP A 187 19.05 10.12 -6.85
CA TRP A 187 18.15 9.67 -7.91
C TRP A 187 17.50 8.33 -7.52
N GLY A 188 16.28 8.37 -7.02
CA GLY A 188 15.40 7.21 -6.95
C GLY A 188 14.13 7.49 -7.73
N PRO A 189 13.08 6.65 -7.64
CA PRO A 189 11.73 7.11 -7.87
C PRO A 189 11.44 8.21 -6.85
N THR A 190 11.87 9.44 -7.16
CA THR A 190 11.25 10.63 -6.65
C THR A 190 9.84 10.52 -7.17
N VAL A 191 8.93 10.02 -6.35
CA VAL A 191 7.55 10.45 -6.48
C VAL A 191 7.69 11.97 -6.52
N GLU A 192 7.50 12.56 -7.70
CA GLU A 192 7.14 13.96 -7.76
C GLU A 192 5.86 14.01 -6.95
N ILE A 193 5.98 14.36 -5.67
CA ILE A 193 4.87 14.83 -4.87
C ILE A 193 4.77 16.28 -5.30
N PRO A 194 3.74 16.69 -6.07
CA PRO A 194 3.47 18.09 -6.26
C PRO A 194 3.51 18.75 -4.89
N ALA A 195 4.38 19.75 -4.74
CA ALA A 195 4.24 20.69 -3.63
C ALA A 195 2.86 21.32 -3.82
N ASP A 196 1.91 20.91 -2.98
CA ASP A 196 0.48 21.16 -3.17
C ASP A 196 -0.11 20.42 -4.39
N THR A 197 -0.67 19.24 -4.15
CA THR A 197 -1.43 18.52 -5.17
C THR A 197 -2.84 19.11 -5.23
N SER A 198 -3.20 19.71 -6.35
CA SER A 198 -4.61 19.91 -6.74
C SER A 198 -5.43 18.61 -6.77
N THR A 199 -4.80 17.45 -6.53
CA THR A 199 -5.40 16.12 -6.48
C THR A 199 -5.76 15.64 -5.07
N GLY A 200 -5.31 16.32 -4.01
CA GLY A 200 -5.63 15.97 -2.62
C GLY A 200 -5.06 14.63 -2.11
N GLU A 201 -4.05 14.04 -2.76
CA GLU A 201 -3.36 12.87 -2.21
C GLU A 201 -2.60 13.23 -0.92
N PRO A 202 -2.63 12.39 0.13
CA PRO A 202 -1.85 12.64 1.33
C PRO A 202 -0.34 12.50 1.04
N PRO A 203 0.53 13.19 1.79
CA PRO A 203 1.97 13.01 1.69
C PRO A 203 2.37 11.54 1.84
N TYR A 204 3.49 11.16 1.22
CA TYR A 204 3.99 9.80 1.37
C TYR A 204 4.15 9.43 2.84
N GLN A 205 3.53 8.32 3.23
CA GLN A 205 3.65 7.71 4.54
C GLN A 205 4.00 6.24 4.34
N ALA A 206 5.07 5.78 4.98
CA ALA A 206 5.38 4.35 4.96
C ALA A 206 4.23 3.55 5.61
N GLY A 207 3.94 2.40 5.03
CA GLY A 207 2.97 1.46 5.56
C GLY A 207 3.15 0.10 4.90
N THR A 208 2.33 -0.84 5.34
CA THR A 208 2.35 -2.22 4.85
C THR A 208 0.97 -2.60 4.36
N LEU A 209 0.93 -3.45 3.34
CA LEU A 209 -0.27 -4.21 3.02
C LEU A 209 -0.39 -5.36 4.01
N ASP A 210 -1.61 -5.64 4.44
CA ASP A 210 -1.88 -6.71 5.40
C ASP A 210 -2.94 -7.69 4.93
N VAL A 211 -3.75 -7.34 3.93
CA VAL A 211 -4.66 -8.27 3.24
C VAL A 211 -4.62 -8.02 1.74
N ILE A 212 -4.58 -9.11 0.97
CA ILE A 212 -4.57 -9.11 -0.48
C ILE A 212 -5.68 -10.05 -0.95
N GLY A 213 -6.62 -9.50 -1.72
CA GLY A 213 -7.76 -10.20 -2.32
C GLY A 213 -7.86 -9.87 -3.80
N ASP A 214 -6.71 -9.86 -4.48
CA ASP A 214 -6.51 -9.32 -5.82
C ASP A 214 -6.76 -10.31 -6.96
N TRP A 215 -7.31 -11.49 -6.65
CA TRP A 215 -7.77 -12.56 -7.55
C TRP A 215 -6.68 -13.33 -8.29
N GLU A 216 -5.40 -13.03 -8.05
CA GLU A 216 -4.29 -13.66 -8.75
C GLU A 216 -4.12 -15.16 -8.45
N THR A 217 -4.86 -15.70 -7.47
CA THR A 217 -4.96 -17.16 -7.28
C THR A 217 -5.79 -17.87 -8.36
N GLY A 218 -6.51 -17.11 -9.20
CA GLY A 218 -7.41 -17.66 -10.22
C GLY A 218 -8.71 -18.24 -9.64
N ASP A 219 -9.01 -17.95 -8.38
CA ASP A 219 -10.21 -18.40 -7.65
C ASP A 219 -10.55 -17.43 -6.49
N ALA A 220 -11.49 -17.83 -5.61
CA ALA A 220 -11.90 -17.03 -4.45
C ALA A 220 -11.14 -17.36 -3.15
N SER A 221 -10.03 -18.12 -3.20
CA SER A 221 -9.36 -18.62 -1.98
C SER A 221 -8.71 -17.54 -1.11
N GLN A 222 -8.54 -16.32 -1.63
CA GLN A 222 -8.08 -15.15 -0.87
C GLN A 222 -9.19 -14.53 0.01
N TRP A 223 -10.43 -15.00 -0.12
CA TRP A 223 -11.61 -14.52 0.60
C TRP A 223 -12.19 -15.63 1.46
N ASP A 224 -13.00 -15.29 2.48
CA ASP A 224 -13.65 -16.29 3.34
C ASP A 224 -14.73 -17.07 2.58
N GLY A 225 -15.24 -16.51 1.47
CA GLY A 225 -16.19 -17.16 0.58
C GLY A 225 -16.92 -16.18 -0.33
N ILE A 226 -17.79 -16.74 -1.18
CA ILE A 226 -18.71 -15.99 -2.03
C ILE A 226 -20.14 -16.18 -1.52
N SER A 227 -20.77 -15.09 -1.08
CA SER A 227 -22.18 -15.01 -0.75
C SER A 227 -23.02 -14.85 -2.03
N ALA A 228 -23.50 -15.97 -2.57
CA ALA A 228 -24.33 -16.05 -3.77
C ALA A 228 -25.39 -17.17 -3.66
N GLY A 229 -26.47 -17.09 -4.43
CA GLY A 229 -27.48 -18.16 -4.52
C GLY A 229 -26.92 -19.40 -5.23
N SER A 230 -26.15 -19.18 -6.30
CA SER A 230 -25.33 -20.19 -6.97
C SER A 230 -23.97 -19.59 -7.29
N VAL A 231 -22.92 -20.00 -6.56
CA VAL A 231 -21.56 -19.49 -6.78
C VAL A 231 -21.09 -19.78 -8.21
N ALA A 232 -21.36 -20.98 -8.73
CA ALA A 232 -20.93 -21.39 -10.07
C ALA A 232 -21.56 -20.54 -11.19
N ASP A 233 -22.78 -20.05 -11.00
CA ASP A 233 -23.50 -19.26 -12.03
C ASP A 233 -23.31 -17.75 -11.89
N GLN A 234 -22.81 -17.30 -10.74
CA GLN A 234 -22.74 -15.90 -10.36
C GLN A 234 -21.31 -15.37 -10.18
N PHE A 235 -20.31 -16.24 -10.02
CA PHE A 235 -18.91 -15.87 -9.86
C PHE A 235 -18.02 -16.64 -10.83
N ALA A 236 -17.03 -15.95 -11.40
CA ALA A 236 -15.92 -16.57 -12.11
C ALA A 236 -14.66 -15.73 -11.97
N ALA A 237 -13.51 -16.37 -11.75
CA ALA A 237 -12.22 -15.76 -12.04
C ALA A 237 -11.99 -15.79 -13.57
N VAL A 238 -11.70 -14.65 -14.16
CA VAL A 238 -11.55 -14.46 -15.61
C VAL A 238 -10.17 -13.91 -15.94
N THR A 239 -9.66 -14.21 -17.12
CA THR A 239 -8.40 -13.67 -17.65
C THR A 239 -8.60 -12.47 -18.58
N SER A 240 -9.85 -12.08 -18.84
CA SER A 240 -10.20 -10.88 -19.58
C SER A 240 -11.66 -10.47 -19.27
N PRO A 241 -11.92 -9.17 -18.99
CA PRO A 241 -10.95 -8.11 -18.78
C PRO A 241 -10.17 -8.28 -17.46
N VAL A 242 -8.95 -7.74 -17.41
CA VAL A 242 -8.12 -7.66 -16.18
C VAL A 242 -7.57 -6.25 -16.00
N ARG A 243 -7.48 -5.77 -14.75
CA ARG A 243 -6.89 -4.47 -14.41
C ARG A 243 -5.40 -4.60 -14.19
N GLN A 244 -4.99 -5.65 -13.47
CA GLN A 244 -3.60 -5.99 -13.20
C GLN A 244 -3.41 -7.51 -13.36
N GLY A 245 -2.16 -7.97 -13.32
CA GLY A 245 -1.85 -9.39 -13.26
C GLY A 245 -2.51 -10.24 -14.35
N THR A 246 -3.06 -11.36 -13.93
CA THR A 246 -3.59 -12.43 -14.80
C THR A 246 -5.08 -12.64 -14.64
N PHE A 247 -5.65 -12.34 -13.46
CA PHE A 247 -7.02 -12.69 -13.14
C PHE A 247 -7.80 -11.52 -12.55
N ALA A 248 -9.09 -11.46 -12.87
CA ALA A 248 -10.07 -10.59 -12.21
C ALA A 248 -11.31 -11.39 -11.85
N ALA A 249 -12.11 -10.90 -10.91
CA ALA A 249 -13.40 -11.51 -10.58
C ALA A 249 -14.53 -10.93 -11.41
N ARG A 250 -15.33 -11.79 -12.03
CA ARG A 250 -16.60 -11.45 -12.69
C ARG A 250 -17.76 -11.83 -11.78
N PHE A 251 -18.60 -10.86 -11.42
CA PHE A 251 -19.84 -11.08 -10.66
C PHE A 251 -21.05 -10.89 -11.56
N THR A 252 -22.02 -11.80 -11.50
CA THR A 252 -23.30 -11.71 -12.21
C THR A 252 -24.46 -11.81 -11.21
N VAL A 253 -25.38 -10.86 -11.26
CA VAL A 253 -26.59 -10.84 -10.45
C VAL A 253 -27.81 -10.69 -11.35
N ARG A 254 -28.72 -11.66 -11.25
CA ARG A 254 -29.96 -11.78 -12.00
C ARG A 254 -31.17 -11.59 -11.08
N PRO A 255 -32.36 -11.33 -11.64
CA PRO A 255 -33.59 -11.34 -10.85
C PRO A 255 -33.74 -12.65 -10.05
N GLY A 256 -33.94 -12.55 -8.74
CA GLY A 256 -34.12 -13.70 -7.86
C GLY A 256 -32.83 -14.32 -7.30
N ASP A 257 -31.64 -13.83 -7.64
CA ASP A 257 -30.34 -14.30 -7.13
C ASP A 257 -30.13 -13.93 -5.63
N LYS A 258 -30.99 -14.44 -4.76
CA LYS A 258 -31.01 -14.19 -3.31
C LYS A 258 -30.35 -15.33 -2.58
N VAL A 259 -29.63 -15.01 -1.50
CA VAL A 259 -28.95 -16.02 -0.69
C VAL A 259 -29.91 -16.52 0.39
N ARG A 260 -30.05 -17.85 0.47
CA ARG A 260 -30.80 -18.48 1.55
C ARG A 260 -29.96 -18.51 2.83
N LYS A 261 -30.45 -17.87 3.88
CA LYS A 261 -29.85 -17.83 5.22
C LYS A 261 -30.07 -19.16 5.95
N ALA A 262 -29.25 -19.41 6.98
CA ALA A 262 -29.34 -20.61 7.80
C ALA A 262 -30.73 -20.81 8.46
N ASN A 263 -31.42 -19.71 8.79
CA ASN A 263 -32.77 -19.73 9.36
C ASN A 263 -33.88 -19.98 8.32
N GLY A 264 -33.53 -20.30 7.06
CA GLY A 264 -34.46 -20.59 5.98
C GLY A 264 -35.04 -19.36 5.26
N THR A 265 -34.79 -18.15 5.75
CA THR A 265 -35.17 -16.89 5.08
C THR A 265 -34.16 -16.53 3.98
N TYR A 266 -34.49 -15.53 3.15
CA TYR A 266 -33.56 -15.03 2.13
C TYR A 266 -32.97 -13.68 2.54
N THR A 267 -31.87 -13.29 1.91
CA THR A 267 -31.38 -11.90 1.94
C THR A 267 -32.46 -10.92 1.48
N SER A 268 -32.40 -9.68 1.92
CA SER A 268 -33.39 -8.65 1.54
C SER A 268 -33.26 -8.19 0.08
N GLY A 269 -32.13 -8.50 -0.56
CA GLY A 269 -31.89 -8.25 -1.98
C GLY A 269 -31.07 -9.35 -2.62
N GLU A 270 -30.82 -9.19 -3.91
CA GLU A 270 -30.06 -10.10 -4.77
C GLU A 270 -28.55 -9.81 -4.68
N ARG A 271 -27.71 -10.84 -4.65
CA ARG A 271 -26.27 -10.65 -4.48
C ARG A 271 -25.38 -11.73 -5.08
N ALA A 272 -24.16 -11.30 -5.39
CA ALA A 272 -22.97 -12.11 -5.54
C ALA A 272 -21.80 -11.30 -4.97
N GLU A 273 -21.31 -11.65 -3.79
CA GLU A 273 -20.27 -10.88 -3.10
C GLU A 273 -19.23 -11.78 -2.46
N ALA A 274 -17.96 -11.47 -2.64
CA ALA A 274 -16.91 -12.03 -1.82
C ALA A 274 -16.92 -11.38 -0.43
N THR A 275 -16.57 -12.15 0.59
CA THR A 275 -16.65 -11.71 1.98
C THR A 275 -15.33 -11.87 2.70
N LEU A 276 -14.99 -10.88 3.53
CA LEU A 276 -14.07 -11.04 4.66
C LEU A 276 -14.93 -10.88 5.91
N TRP A 277 -15.37 -12.00 6.46
CA TRP A 277 -16.34 -12.11 7.54
C TRP A 277 -15.71 -11.89 8.91
N ASN A 278 -14.44 -12.25 9.06
CA ASN A 278 -13.80 -12.23 10.37
C ASN A 278 -13.36 -10.82 10.79
N TYR A 279 -14.22 -10.15 11.58
CA TYR A 279 -14.03 -8.81 12.16
C TYR A 279 -12.90 -8.67 13.21
N GLN A 280 -11.83 -9.47 13.16
CA GLN A 280 -10.66 -9.21 14.05
C GLN A 280 -10.00 -7.85 13.78
N ARG A 281 -10.42 -7.17 12.71
CA ARG A 281 -10.00 -5.84 12.27
C ARG A 281 -11.26 -5.11 11.73
N GLU A 282 -11.14 -3.83 11.36
CA GLU A 282 -12.27 -2.96 11.04
C GLU A 282 -13.17 -2.68 12.24
N THR A 283 -12.54 -2.63 13.41
CA THR A 283 -13.20 -2.46 14.69
C THR A 283 -12.85 -1.12 15.36
N LEU A 284 -13.38 -0.89 16.56
CA LEU A 284 -13.18 0.34 17.32
C LEU A 284 -11.70 0.76 17.37
N ASN A 285 -11.43 1.95 16.85
CA ASN A 285 -10.11 2.61 16.75
C ASN A 285 -9.19 2.18 15.61
N ASP A 286 -9.57 1.15 14.85
CA ASP A 286 -8.80 0.80 13.67
C ASP A 286 -8.81 1.93 12.64
N GLU A 287 -7.72 2.02 11.89
CA GLU A 287 -7.62 2.91 10.75
C GLU A 287 -6.87 2.22 9.62
N TYR A 288 -7.52 2.11 8.47
CA TYR A 288 -6.97 1.42 7.31
C TYR A 288 -7.21 2.19 6.02
N TYR A 289 -6.38 1.85 5.05
CA TYR A 289 -6.55 2.21 3.66
C TYR A 289 -6.90 0.95 2.87
N TYR A 290 -7.83 1.08 1.94
CA TYR A 290 -8.27 0.02 1.03
C TYR A 290 -8.05 0.49 -0.39
N GLY A 291 -7.65 -0.42 -1.26
CA GLY A 291 -7.59 -0.18 -2.69
C GLY A 291 -8.36 -1.28 -3.42
N TRP A 292 -9.09 -0.93 -4.47
CA TRP A 292 -9.63 -1.90 -5.41
C TRP A 292 -9.91 -1.25 -6.76
N SER A 293 -10.25 -2.05 -7.76
CA SER A 293 -10.62 -1.61 -9.10
C SER A 293 -11.94 -2.23 -9.53
N THR A 294 -12.84 -1.45 -10.10
CA THR A 294 -14.13 -1.92 -10.62
C THR A 294 -14.29 -1.56 -12.08
N LEU A 295 -14.70 -2.51 -12.92
CA LEU A 295 -15.13 -2.26 -14.29
C LEU A 295 -16.63 -2.51 -14.41
N PHE A 296 -17.35 -1.47 -14.84
CA PHE A 296 -18.75 -1.54 -15.24
C PHE A 296 -18.80 -1.74 -16.76
N PRO A 297 -19.42 -2.81 -17.28
CA PRO A 297 -19.57 -3.01 -18.73
C PRO A 297 -20.35 -1.90 -19.42
N GLU A 298 -20.17 -1.75 -20.73
CA GLU A 298 -20.88 -0.76 -21.56
C GLU A 298 -22.41 -0.89 -21.46
N ASP A 299 -22.90 -2.12 -21.33
CA ASP A 299 -24.31 -2.46 -21.16
C ASP A 299 -24.80 -2.38 -19.70
N TRP A 300 -24.01 -1.79 -18.79
CA TRP A 300 -24.43 -1.57 -17.41
C TRP A 300 -25.72 -0.73 -17.35
N THR A 301 -26.72 -1.28 -16.66
CA THR A 301 -28.02 -0.64 -16.40
C THR A 301 -28.21 -0.39 -14.90
N GLU A 302 -28.97 0.65 -14.55
CA GLU A 302 -29.16 1.05 -13.17
C GLU A 302 -29.83 -0.05 -12.31
N PRO A 303 -29.23 -0.44 -11.19
CA PRO A 303 -29.91 -1.27 -10.20
C PRO A 303 -31.08 -0.52 -9.53
N LYS A 304 -32.22 -1.21 -9.35
CA LYS A 304 -33.39 -0.65 -8.64
C LYS A 304 -32.99 -0.24 -7.22
N GLN A 305 -33.36 0.97 -6.78
CA GLN A 305 -33.12 1.54 -5.43
C GLN A 305 -31.66 1.60 -4.91
N TRP A 306 -30.93 0.47 -4.84
CA TRP A 306 -29.51 0.37 -4.49
C TRP A 306 -28.78 -0.66 -5.36
N GLY A 307 -27.47 -0.49 -5.47
CA GLY A 307 -26.58 -1.29 -6.31
C GLY A 307 -25.17 -1.27 -5.73
N ILE A 308 -25.03 -1.79 -4.52
CA ILE A 308 -23.84 -1.72 -3.69
C ILE A 308 -22.79 -2.67 -4.25
N PHE A 309 -21.61 -2.18 -4.58
CA PHE A 309 -20.50 -3.00 -5.10
C PHE A 309 -19.31 -3.15 -4.16
N MET A 310 -19.30 -2.36 -3.07
CA MET A 310 -18.33 -2.45 -1.99
C MET A 310 -18.99 -1.95 -0.70
N GLN A 311 -18.87 -2.71 0.39
CA GLN A 311 -19.44 -2.32 1.67
C GLN A 311 -18.65 -2.83 2.87
N TRP A 312 -18.66 -2.02 3.93
CA TRP A 312 -18.29 -2.40 5.29
C TRP A 312 -19.60 -2.49 6.06
N HIS A 313 -20.01 -3.72 6.37
CA HIS A 313 -21.28 -3.99 7.03
C HIS A 313 -21.03 -4.33 8.49
N ALA A 314 -21.83 -3.74 9.39
CA ALA A 314 -21.77 -4.05 10.81
C ALA A 314 -22.55 -5.33 11.12
N HIS A 315 -22.36 -5.90 12.31
CA HIS A 315 -23.17 -7.02 12.78
C HIS A 315 -24.51 -6.53 13.35
N THR A 316 -25.29 -5.85 12.50
CA THR A 316 -26.57 -5.18 12.79
C THR A 316 -27.58 -5.47 11.68
N PRO A 317 -28.89 -5.33 11.91
CA PRO A 317 -29.92 -5.64 10.92
C PRO A 317 -30.22 -4.49 9.95
N ILE A 318 -29.51 -3.37 10.03
CA ILE A 318 -29.75 -2.17 9.22
C ILE A 318 -28.71 -2.02 8.10
N SER A 319 -28.84 -0.99 7.27
CA SER A 319 -27.88 -0.65 6.21
C SER A 319 -26.42 -0.65 6.70
N PRO A 320 -25.45 -1.00 5.82
CA PRO A 320 -24.03 -0.98 6.18
C PRO A 320 -23.57 0.42 6.63
N PRO A 321 -22.65 0.52 7.61
CA PRO A 321 -21.98 1.76 7.98
C PRO A 321 -21.45 2.57 6.80
N VAL A 322 -20.75 1.93 5.87
CA VAL A 322 -20.21 2.57 4.67
C VAL A 322 -20.43 1.65 3.46
N ALA A 323 -21.04 2.18 2.39
CA ALA A 323 -21.27 1.46 1.15
C ALA A 323 -21.04 2.32 -0.09
N PHE A 324 -20.62 1.70 -1.19
CA PHE A 324 -20.46 2.31 -2.49
C PHE A 324 -21.52 1.74 -3.44
N SER A 325 -22.42 2.60 -3.92
CA SER A 325 -23.54 2.24 -4.79
C SER A 325 -23.33 2.79 -6.20
N ALA A 326 -23.38 1.91 -7.20
CA ALA A 326 -23.46 2.27 -8.60
C ALA A 326 -24.91 2.48 -9.03
N ARG A 327 -25.16 3.55 -9.79
CA ARG A 327 -26.46 3.89 -10.40
C ARG A 327 -26.38 3.73 -11.92
N ALA A 328 -27.18 4.48 -12.69
CA ALA A 328 -27.13 4.45 -14.16
C ALA A 328 -25.76 4.87 -14.72
N ASN A 329 -25.22 5.99 -14.22
CA ASN A 329 -23.94 6.56 -14.64
C ASN A 329 -23.20 7.28 -13.49
N SER A 330 -23.52 6.96 -12.25
CA SER A 330 -22.87 7.59 -11.09
C SER A 330 -22.50 6.56 -10.04
N VAL A 331 -21.52 6.93 -9.21
CA VAL A 331 -21.24 6.25 -7.95
C VAL A 331 -21.54 7.21 -6.81
N ARG A 332 -22.20 6.71 -5.78
CA ARG A 332 -22.36 7.41 -4.52
C ARG A 332 -21.83 6.60 -3.36
N VAL A 333 -21.31 7.28 -2.36
CA VAL A 333 -20.98 6.73 -1.04
C VAL A 333 -22.17 6.96 -0.13
N GLU A 334 -22.65 5.88 0.48
CA GLU A 334 -23.75 5.87 1.44
C GLU A 334 -23.15 5.62 2.84
N VAL A 335 -23.55 6.44 3.81
CA VAL A 335 -23.09 6.35 5.20
C VAL A 335 -24.29 6.26 6.11
N SER A 336 -24.38 5.23 6.95
CA SER A 336 -25.44 4.99 7.93
C SER A 336 -24.80 4.61 9.27
N THR A 337 -24.46 5.61 10.10
CA THR A 337 -23.50 5.45 11.22
C THR A 337 -23.94 6.18 12.48
N GLY A 338 -23.19 6.02 13.57
CA GLY A 338 -23.49 6.58 14.87
C GLY A 338 -24.57 5.78 15.58
N SER A 339 -25.37 6.43 16.42
CA SER A 339 -26.45 5.75 17.15
C SER A 339 -27.49 5.16 16.22
N ILE A 340 -27.78 3.86 16.40
CA ILE A 340 -28.81 3.12 15.67
C ILE A 340 -30.00 2.74 16.56
N VAL A 341 -30.14 3.36 17.74
CA VAL A 341 -31.24 3.07 18.67
C VAL A 341 -32.61 3.15 17.99
N ASN A 342 -32.79 4.13 17.10
CA ASN A 342 -34.03 4.32 16.33
C ASN A 342 -34.12 3.46 15.05
N ALA A 343 -33.09 2.66 14.74
CA ALA A 343 -32.83 1.99 13.47
C ALA A 343 -32.71 2.95 12.27
N TYR A 344 -33.76 3.72 11.97
CA TYR A 344 -33.81 4.70 10.88
C TYR A 344 -34.52 6.01 11.30
N PRO A 345 -34.01 7.17 10.88
CA PRO A 345 -32.65 7.35 10.35
C PRO A 345 -31.61 7.04 11.43
N THR A 346 -30.43 6.60 11.01
CA THR A 346 -29.27 6.54 11.93
C THR A 346 -28.86 7.95 12.36
N GLU A 347 -28.09 8.08 13.45
CA GLU A 347 -27.57 9.38 13.92
C GLU A 347 -26.89 10.18 12.81
N PHE A 348 -26.17 9.50 11.93
CA PHE A 348 -25.56 10.08 10.75
C PHE A 348 -25.88 9.23 9.51
N GLU A 349 -26.89 9.68 8.76
CA GLU A 349 -27.33 9.05 7.51
C GLU A 349 -27.22 10.02 6.33
N LYS A 350 -26.27 9.76 5.42
CA LYS A 350 -26.01 10.64 4.26
C LYS A 350 -25.57 9.86 3.02
N SER A 351 -25.84 10.46 1.86
CA SER A 351 -25.38 9.96 0.56
C SER A 351 -24.58 11.04 -0.17
N TYR A 352 -23.44 10.67 -0.73
CA TYR A 352 -22.50 11.56 -1.39
C TYR A 352 -22.20 11.05 -2.79
N PRO A 353 -22.67 11.70 -3.86
CA PRO A 353 -22.22 11.40 -5.22
C PRO A 353 -20.71 11.68 -5.31
N ILE A 354 -19.92 10.68 -5.71
CA ILE A 354 -18.46 10.81 -5.87
C ILE A 354 -18.04 10.72 -7.34
N LEU A 355 -18.87 10.13 -8.19
CA LEU A 355 -18.70 10.09 -9.64
C LEU A 355 -20.04 10.41 -10.30
N THR A 356 -20.02 11.26 -11.33
CA THR A 356 -21.17 11.57 -12.20
C THR A 356 -21.07 10.90 -13.58
N ASP A 357 -19.97 10.20 -13.81
CA ASP A 357 -19.75 9.30 -14.94
C ASP A 357 -19.14 7.98 -14.42
N LEU A 358 -19.74 6.84 -14.79
CA LEU A 358 -19.18 5.53 -14.43
C LEU A 358 -17.96 5.18 -15.27
N HIS A 359 -17.77 5.87 -16.39
CA HIS A 359 -16.76 5.51 -17.39
C HIS A 359 -16.86 4.03 -17.74
N LYS A 360 -18.06 3.63 -18.20
CA LYS A 360 -18.35 2.25 -18.59
C LYS A 360 -17.33 1.75 -19.62
N GLY A 361 -17.07 0.46 -19.60
CA GLY A 361 -16.00 -0.18 -20.38
C GLY A 361 -14.58 0.07 -19.85
N GLN A 362 -14.39 0.96 -18.86
CA GLN A 362 -13.09 1.26 -18.26
C GLN A 362 -13.00 0.81 -16.81
N TRP A 363 -11.76 0.56 -16.37
CA TRP A 363 -11.45 0.29 -14.98
C TRP A 363 -11.41 1.59 -14.18
N ASN A 364 -12.18 1.61 -13.09
CA ASN A 364 -12.22 2.66 -12.09
C ASN A 364 -11.46 2.19 -10.85
N ASP A 365 -10.37 2.88 -10.52
CA ASP A 365 -9.52 2.58 -9.37
C ASP A 365 -9.98 3.43 -8.19
N PHE A 366 -10.11 2.81 -7.01
CA PHE A 366 -10.49 3.49 -5.78
C PHE A 366 -9.43 3.27 -4.70
N ILE A 367 -9.15 4.32 -3.94
CA ILE A 367 -8.50 4.22 -2.62
C ILE A 367 -9.43 4.83 -1.59
N VAL A 368 -9.62 4.15 -0.46
CA VAL A 368 -10.50 4.62 0.62
C VAL A 368 -9.74 4.55 1.94
N ARG A 369 -9.81 5.61 2.73
CA ARG A 369 -9.35 5.62 4.11
C ARG A 369 -10.56 5.59 5.04
N ILE A 370 -10.56 4.67 6.00
CA ILE A 370 -11.58 4.62 7.05
C ILE A 370 -10.90 4.56 8.40
N LYS A 371 -11.24 5.50 9.29
CA LYS A 371 -10.98 5.40 10.72
C LYS A 371 -12.27 5.01 11.42
N PHE A 372 -12.30 3.84 12.02
CA PHE A 372 -13.49 3.18 12.57
C PHE A 372 -13.82 3.70 13.97
N ARG A 373 -14.86 4.54 14.05
CA ARG A 373 -15.30 5.20 15.28
C ARG A 373 -16.82 5.29 15.34
N PRO A 374 -17.45 4.95 16.46
CA PRO A 374 -18.89 5.16 16.68
C PRO A 374 -19.25 6.61 17.01
N ASP A 375 -18.27 7.48 17.21
CA ASP A 375 -18.40 8.91 17.51
C ASP A 375 -17.81 9.80 16.42
N ALA A 376 -17.94 11.12 16.59
CA ALA A 376 -17.48 12.14 15.64
C ALA A 376 -15.95 12.30 15.56
N THR A 377 -15.17 11.23 15.77
CA THR A 377 -13.71 11.22 15.58
C THR A 377 -13.28 10.25 14.45
N GLY A 378 -14.25 9.69 13.73
CA GLY A 378 -14.03 8.90 12.53
C GLY A 378 -13.69 9.75 11.31
N ILE A 379 -13.17 9.07 10.30
CA ILE A 379 -12.71 9.65 9.03
C ILE A 379 -13.15 8.72 7.91
N LEU A 380 -13.69 9.29 6.84
CA LEU A 380 -13.94 8.62 5.57
C LEU A 380 -13.45 9.51 4.43
N GLU A 381 -12.37 9.09 3.77
CA GLU A 381 -11.82 9.78 2.60
C GLU A 381 -11.79 8.83 1.41
N VAL A 382 -12.08 9.35 0.22
CA VAL A 382 -12.11 8.55 -1.02
C VAL A 382 -11.31 9.27 -2.08
N TRP A 383 -10.45 8.50 -2.74
CA TRP A 383 -9.76 8.89 -3.94
C TRP A 383 -10.14 7.98 -5.10
N HIS A 384 -10.21 8.56 -6.29
CA HIS A 384 -10.53 7.84 -7.53
C HIS A 384 -9.57 8.25 -8.65
N LYS A 385 -9.31 7.31 -9.55
CA LYS A 385 -8.77 7.59 -10.88
C LYS A 385 -9.27 6.56 -11.88
N LEU A 386 -9.19 6.89 -13.16
CA LEU A 386 -9.29 5.91 -14.22
C LEU A 386 -7.96 5.16 -14.40
N LYS A 387 -8.00 3.96 -14.97
CA LYS A 387 -6.77 3.24 -15.39
C LYS A 387 -5.89 4.07 -16.33
N SER A 388 -6.50 4.89 -17.17
CA SER A 388 -5.80 5.80 -18.10
C SER A 388 -5.12 6.99 -17.42
N GLU A 389 -5.43 7.26 -16.15
CA GLU A 389 -4.86 8.35 -15.36
C GLU A 389 -3.74 7.84 -14.44
N SER A 390 -2.71 8.68 -14.27
CA SER A 390 -1.54 8.38 -13.45
C SER A 390 -1.66 8.79 -11.98
N THR A 391 -2.65 9.62 -11.63
CA THR A 391 -2.77 10.22 -10.29
C THR A 391 -4.18 10.10 -9.75
N PHE A 392 -4.31 9.77 -8.47
CA PHE A 392 -5.59 9.72 -7.77
C PHE A 392 -6.05 11.12 -7.38
N LYS A 393 -7.35 11.38 -7.55
CA LYS A 393 -8.01 12.61 -7.11
C LYS A 393 -8.87 12.31 -5.89
N LYS A 394 -8.76 13.11 -4.83
CA LYS A 394 -9.68 13.04 -3.68
C LYS A 394 -11.06 13.52 -4.12
N VAL A 395 -12.02 12.61 -4.11
CA VAL A 395 -13.41 12.85 -4.51
C VAL A 395 -14.36 12.97 -3.33
N LEU A 396 -13.93 12.54 -2.13
CA LEU A 396 -14.67 12.70 -0.89
C LEU A 396 -13.72 12.89 0.30
N SER A 397 -14.07 13.80 1.20
CA SER A 397 -13.35 14.03 2.45
C SER A 397 -14.33 14.32 3.58
N LEU A 398 -14.61 13.33 4.41
CA LEU A 398 -15.45 13.47 5.59
C LEU A 398 -14.60 13.23 6.83
N THR A 399 -14.43 14.28 7.63
CA THR A 399 -13.75 14.24 8.93
C THR A 399 -14.73 14.59 10.02
N ASN A 400 -14.47 14.11 11.23
CA ASN A 400 -15.30 14.37 12.40
C ASN A 400 -16.73 13.80 12.27
N ILE A 401 -16.83 12.59 11.73
CA ILE A 401 -18.10 11.86 11.59
C ILE A 401 -17.98 10.49 12.28
N PRO A 402 -19.09 9.91 12.76
CA PRO A 402 -19.11 8.48 13.04
C PRO A 402 -18.94 7.69 11.74
N THR A 403 -18.27 6.55 11.84
CA THR A 403 -17.99 5.59 10.75
C THR A 403 -18.33 4.15 11.16
N LEU A 404 -18.61 3.93 12.44
CA LEU A 404 -19.23 2.72 12.98
C LEU A 404 -20.64 3.04 13.50
N GLN A 405 -21.44 2.00 13.62
CA GLN A 405 -22.74 2.04 14.30
C GLN A 405 -22.57 1.68 15.77
N TRP A 406 -23.40 2.25 16.65
CA TRP A 406 -23.48 1.83 18.05
C TRP A 406 -24.92 1.92 18.57
N THR A 407 -25.22 1.18 19.63
CA THR A 407 -26.55 1.15 20.24
C THR A 407 -26.48 0.78 21.72
N SER A 408 -27.42 1.28 22.52
CA SER A 408 -27.68 0.79 23.87
C SER A 408 -28.62 -0.43 23.90
N ASN A 409 -29.23 -0.80 22.77
CA ASN A 409 -30.14 -1.93 22.65
C ASN A 409 -29.44 -3.17 22.07
N LEU A 410 -29.07 -4.11 22.93
CA LEU A 410 -28.40 -5.36 22.54
C LEU A 410 -29.18 -6.21 21.53
N ALA A 411 -30.51 -6.10 21.46
CA ALA A 411 -31.32 -6.86 20.50
C ALA A 411 -31.10 -6.43 19.04
N GLN A 412 -30.42 -5.30 18.80
CA GLN A 412 -30.05 -4.81 17.47
C GLN A 412 -28.68 -5.31 17.00
N LEU A 413 -27.98 -6.12 17.81
CA LEU A 413 -26.66 -6.66 17.46
C LEU A 413 -26.74 -8.18 17.28
N GLU A 414 -25.99 -8.71 16.31
CA GLU A 414 -25.80 -10.16 16.24
C GLU A 414 -25.04 -10.66 17.47
N THR A 415 -25.39 -11.87 17.91
CA THR A 415 -24.78 -12.48 19.10
C THR A 415 -23.29 -12.76 18.87
N ASN A 416 -22.44 -12.45 19.86
CA ASN A 416 -20.98 -12.66 19.88
C ASN A 416 -20.13 -11.62 19.13
N TYR A 417 -20.74 -10.52 18.66
CA TYR A 417 -20.03 -9.45 17.96
C TYR A 417 -20.03 -8.12 18.74
N GLN A 418 -20.51 -8.13 19.99
CA GLN A 418 -20.70 -6.93 20.77
C GLN A 418 -19.38 -6.45 21.37
N ILE A 419 -19.08 -5.17 21.16
CA ILE A 419 -17.90 -4.50 21.70
C ILE A 419 -18.40 -3.35 22.60
N PRO A 420 -18.08 -3.36 23.91
CA PRO A 420 -18.50 -2.30 24.82
C PRO A 420 -18.04 -0.93 24.33
N PHE A 421 -18.95 0.04 24.36
CA PHE A 421 -18.69 1.42 23.99
C PHE A 421 -19.52 2.37 24.87
N LYS A 422 -18.96 3.53 25.20
CA LYS A 422 -19.63 4.54 26.02
C LYS A 422 -19.54 5.90 25.33
N LYS A 423 -20.68 6.57 25.17
CA LYS A 423 -20.77 7.91 24.59
C LYS A 423 -21.66 8.78 25.46
N ASP A 424 -21.17 9.96 25.82
CA ASP A 424 -21.92 10.96 26.60
C ASP A 424 -22.56 10.40 27.89
N GLY A 425 -21.84 9.48 28.56
CA GLY A 425 -22.30 8.84 29.79
C GLY A 425 -23.25 7.64 29.59
N VAL A 426 -23.71 7.39 28.36
CA VAL A 426 -24.58 6.26 28.01
C VAL A 426 -23.73 5.04 27.67
N ASP A 427 -23.95 3.96 28.41
CA ASP A 427 -23.34 2.66 28.10
C ASP A 427 -24.07 1.99 26.94
N GLY A 428 -23.30 1.39 26.03
CA GLY A 428 -23.82 0.69 24.88
C GLY A 428 -22.75 -0.19 24.24
N TYR A 429 -22.99 -0.52 22.99
CA TYR A 429 -22.20 -1.49 22.25
C TYR A 429 -22.06 -1.03 20.80
N THR A 430 -20.86 -1.19 20.25
CA THR A 430 -20.59 -1.15 18.82
C THR A 430 -20.25 -2.56 18.35
N THR A 431 -19.98 -2.70 17.05
CA THR A 431 -19.41 -3.91 16.47
C THR A 431 -18.22 -3.49 15.61
N GLY A 432 -17.40 -4.46 15.20
CA GLY A 432 -16.58 -4.27 14.00
C GLY A 432 -17.42 -4.30 12.73
N CYS A 433 -16.77 -4.10 11.59
CA CYS A 433 -17.37 -4.37 10.29
C CYS A 433 -16.76 -5.63 9.68
N TYR A 434 -17.53 -6.30 8.84
CA TYR A 434 -17.03 -7.22 7.83
C TYR A 434 -17.08 -6.56 6.45
N VAL A 435 -16.25 -7.02 5.53
CA VAL A 435 -16.18 -6.48 4.16
C VAL A 435 -16.98 -7.38 3.22
N GLN A 436 -17.76 -6.77 2.34
CA GLN A 436 -18.32 -7.45 1.17
C GLN A 436 -17.94 -6.69 -0.11
N HIS A 437 -17.49 -7.44 -1.11
CA HIS A 437 -16.98 -6.92 -2.37
C HIS A 437 -17.54 -7.72 -3.55
N GLY A 438 -18.24 -7.05 -4.47
CA GLY A 438 -18.99 -7.73 -5.54
C GLY A 438 -20.18 -6.90 -5.98
N LEU A 439 -21.39 -7.46 -5.95
CA LEU A 439 -22.64 -6.72 -6.19
C LEU A 439 -23.77 -7.21 -5.28
N TYR A 440 -24.39 -6.29 -4.57
CA TYR A 440 -25.64 -6.44 -3.83
C TYR A 440 -26.64 -5.36 -4.26
N ARG A 441 -27.81 -5.78 -4.73
CA ARG A 441 -28.83 -4.87 -5.27
C ARG A 441 -30.23 -5.23 -4.78
N GLN A 442 -31.15 -4.30 -4.94
CA GLN A 442 -32.55 -4.56 -4.62
C GLN A 442 -33.14 -5.61 -5.56
N ASP A 443 -34.13 -6.35 -5.06
CA ASP A 443 -34.94 -7.28 -5.84
C ASP A 443 -35.58 -6.56 -7.04
N THR A 444 -35.39 -7.13 -8.22
CA THR A 444 -35.95 -6.61 -9.47
C THR A 444 -36.96 -7.60 -10.06
N PRO A 445 -37.94 -7.18 -10.90
CA PRO A 445 -38.84 -8.11 -11.58
C PRO A 445 -38.08 -9.13 -12.43
N THR A 446 -38.75 -10.17 -12.92
CA THR A 446 -38.11 -11.08 -13.88
C THR A 446 -37.69 -10.34 -15.15
N VAL A 447 -36.77 -10.92 -15.93
CA VAL A 447 -36.27 -10.31 -17.18
C VAL A 447 -37.41 -10.02 -18.15
N GLU A 448 -38.39 -10.93 -18.26
CA GLU A 448 -39.58 -10.77 -19.11
C GLU A 448 -40.44 -9.57 -18.67
N ASN A 449 -40.34 -9.17 -17.41
CA ASN A 449 -41.07 -8.05 -16.80
C ASN A 449 -40.19 -6.81 -16.61
N GLY A 450 -39.12 -6.67 -17.39
CA GLY A 450 -38.25 -5.48 -17.38
C GLY A 450 -37.16 -5.49 -16.30
N GLY A 451 -36.91 -6.63 -15.66
CA GLY A 451 -35.75 -6.82 -14.79
C GLY A 451 -34.45 -6.81 -15.55
N ASN A 452 -33.42 -6.16 -15.01
CA ASN A 452 -32.08 -6.18 -15.56
C ASN A 452 -31.21 -7.28 -14.92
N ILE A 453 -30.23 -7.74 -15.70
CA ILE A 453 -29.09 -8.53 -15.22
C ILE A 453 -27.91 -7.55 -15.10
N ASN A 454 -27.24 -7.56 -13.95
CA ASN A 454 -26.06 -6.73 -13.74
C ASN A 454 -24.81 -7.61 -13.69
N VAL A 455 -23.81 -7.20 -14.47
CA VAL A 455 -22.46 -7.78 -14.45
C VAL A 455 -21.49 -6.67 -14.09
N LEU A 456 -20.52 -6.97 -13.23
CA LEU A 456 -19.36 -6.12 -13.02
C LEU A 456 -18.11 -6.98 -12.82
N TYR A 457 -16.96 -6.35 -12.97
CA TYR A 457 -15.68 -6.97 -12.71
C TYR A 457 -14.97 -6.24 -11.57
N GLN A 458 -14.32 -7.02 -10.71
CA GLN A 458 -13.52 -6.53 -9.58
C GLN A 458 -12.10 -7.04 -9.69
N ASP A 459 -11.13 -6.20 -9.34
CA ASP A 459 -9.71 -6.54 -9.38
C ASP A 459 -8.91 -5.71 -8.36
N ASN A 460 -7.68 -6.12 -8.06
CA ASN A 460 -6.68 -5.38 -7.30
C ASN A 460 -7.11 -5.00 -5.87
N TRP A 461 -7.94 -5.82 -5.22
CA TRP A 461 -8.37 -5.53 -3.86
C TRP A 461 -7.23 -5.73 -2.86
N CYS A 462 -7.00 -4.74 -2.01
CA CYS A 462 -6.04 -4.83 -0.90
C CYS A 462 -6.40 -3.91 0.26
N ARG A 463 -5.85 -4.22 1.44
CA ARG A 463 -5.87 -3.37 2.63
C ARG A 463 -4.45 -3.10 3.11
N GLY A 464 -4.21 -1.91 3.66
CA GLY A 464 -2.96 -1.57 4.31
C GLY A 464 -3.07 -0.39 5.27
N THR A 465 -1.91 0.04 5.80
CA THR A 465 -1.82 1.05 6.86
C THR A 465 -1.51 2.47 6.38
N SER A 466 -1.36 2.68 5.07
CA SER A 466 -1.13 4.01 4.49
C SER A 466 -1.67 4.09 3.06
N PHE A 467 -1.98 5.32 2.64
CA PHE A 467 -2.33 5.61 1.25
C PHE A 467 -1.24 5.14 0.28
N SER A 468 0.03 5.41 0.61
CA SER A 468 1.16 5.08 -0.27
C SER A 468 1.37 3.57 -0.43
N ALA A 469 1.15 2.77 0.63
CA ALA A 469 1.25 1.32 0.55
C ALA A 469 0.18 0.73 -0.39
N VAL A 470 -1.06 1.23 -0.29
CA VAL A 470 -2.15 0.83 -1.18
C VAL A 470 -1.94 1.35 -2.59
N LYS A 471 -1.58 2.63 -2.76
CA LYS A 471 -1.33 3.25 -4.07
C LYS A 471 -0.25 2.52 -4.86
N ALA A 472 0.76 1.94 -4.21
CA ALA A 472 1.81 1.17 -4.87
C ALA A 472 1.30 -0.07 -5.63
N ARG A 473 0.04 -0.49 -5.43
CA ARG A 473 -0.62 -1.55 -6.21
C ARG A 473 -1.24 -1.05 -7.52
N PHE A 474 -1.29 0.25 -7.73
CA PHE A 474 -1.89 0.88 -8.91
C PHE A 474 -0.78 1.47 -9.78
N ASN A 475 -0.22 0.62 -10.64
CA ASN A 475 0.59 1.09 -11.77
C ASN A 475 -0.30 1.80 -12.80
#